data_AF-A0AAV8XB82-F1
#
_entry.id   AF-A0AAV8XB82-F1
#
_cell.length_a   1.000
_cell.length_b   1.000
_cell.length_c   1.000
_cell.angle_alpha   90.00
_cell.angle_beta   90.00
_cell.angle_gamma   90.00
#
_symmetry.space_group_name_H-M   'P 1'
#
loop_
_entity.id
_entity.type
_entity.pdbx_description
1 polymer ?
#
loop_
_entity_poly.entity_id
_entity_poly.type
_entity_poly.pdbx_seq_one_letter_code
_entity_poly.pdbx_strand_id
1 'polypeptide(L)'
;NSKDSKDKDKEETTSNPEGAEEGTSSKPQSAGANVRDAAQRILSLCQKGEWGSVDQILKSMEKSIANAGEDANTSPLAGVLDSTTGMTPLMYAVKDNRTSLIDRLIELGSDVGARN
;
A
#
# COMPACT_ATOMS: atom_id res chain seq x y z
N ASN A 1 37.13 -45.70 -8.47
CA ASN A 1 37.12 -44.69 -7.40
C ASN A 1 37.53 -43.35 -8.01
N SER A 2 36.62 -42.37 -8.01
CA SER A 2 36.80 -40.94 -8.38
C SER A 2 37.12 -40.64 -9.86
N LYS A 3 36.15 -40.16 -10.64
CA LYS A 3 35.65 -38.76 -10.81
C LYS A 3 36.45 -37.98 -11.87
N ASP A 4 35.75 -37.73 -12.98
CA ASP A 4 35.94 -36.66 -13.97
C ASP A 4 36.54 -35.37 -13.41
N SER A 5 37.42 -34.76 -14.19
CA SER A 5 37.63 -33.31 -14.20
C SER A 5 37.97 -32.88 -15.62
N LYS A 6 37.04 -32.12 -16.20
CA LYS A 6 37.01 -31.62 -17.56
C LYS A 6 37.23 -30.10 -17.55
N ASP A 7 38.01 -29.65 -18.53
CA ASP A 7 38.17 -28.30 -19.10
C ASP A 7 38.59 -27.14 -18.16
N LYS A 8 39.75 -26.48 -18.33
CA LYS A 8 40.28 -25.66 -19.45
C LYS A 8 39.99 -24.16 -19.25
N ASP A 9 41.08 -23.44 -19.06
CA ASP A 9 41.29 -21.99 -18.95
C ASP A 9 40.51 -21.11 -19.92
N LYS A 10 40.08 -19.91 -19.46
CA LYS A 10 40.72 -18.63 -19.83
C LYS A 10 40.11 -17.41 -19.13
N GLU A 11 41.01 -16.53 -18.67
CA GLU A 11 40.82 -15.14 -18.23
C GLU A 11 40.07 -14.26 -19.24
N GLU A 12 39.33 -13.25 -18.77
CA GLU A 12 39.82 -11.85 -18.67
C GLU A 12 38.70 -10.94 -18.14
N THR A 13 39.06 -10.07 -17.19
CA THR A 13 38.25 -8.96 -16.67
C THR A 13 38.43 -7.74 -17.57
N THR A 14 37.35 -7.08 -17.98
CA THR A 14 37.31 -5.62 -18.14
C THR A 14 35.90 -5.08 -17.92
N SER A 15 35.87 -3.83 -17.47
CA SER A 15 34.80 -3.17 -16.73
C SER A 15 33.65 -2.59 -17.59
N ASN A 16 32.46 -2.52 -16.95
CA ASN A 16 31.30 -1.62 -17.11
C ASN A 16 31.57 -0.30 -17.87
N PRO A 17 30.62 0.37 -18.59
CA PRO A 17 29.21 0.56 -18.18
C PRO A 17 28.16 0.66 -19.31
N GLU A 18 26.95 0.13 -19.12
CA GLU A 18 25.82 0.56 -19.96
C GLU A 18 24.49 0.51 -19.20
N GLY A 19 23.68 1.55 -19.42
CA GLY A 19 22.55 1.95 -18.59
C GLY A 19 21.50 0.87 -18.37
N ALA A 20 21.05 0.78 -17.12
CA ALA A 20 19.79 0.13 -16.80
C ALA A 20 18.65 1.00 -17.37
N GLU A 21 18.22 0.63 -18.56
CA GLU A 21 16.88 0.91 -19.05
C GLU A 21 15.87 0.24 -18.09
N GLU A 22 15.31 1.01 -17.16
CA GLU A 22 14.04 0.64 -16.53
C GLU A 22 12.88 1.26 -17.30
N GLY A 23 12.64 0.71 -18.49
CA GLY A 23 11.31 0.70 -19.07
C GLY A 23 10.43 -0.27 -18.29
N THR A 24 9.84 0.17 -17.18
CA THR A 24 8.79 -0.63 -16.52
C THR A 24 7.45 -0.33 -17.18
N SER A 25 7.01 -1.34 -17.92
CA SER A 25 5.84 -1.36 -18.78
C SER A 25 4.55 -0.95 -18.06
N SER A 26 3.85 -0.01 -18.67
CA SER A 26 2.46 0.37 -18.37
C SER A 26 1.51 -0.83 -18.56
N LYS A 27 1.33 -1.64 -17.52
CA LYS A 27 0.15 -2.53 -17.40
C LYS A 27 -1.04 -1.69 -16.91
N PRO A 28 -2.28 -1.98 -17.35
CA PRO A 28 -3.45 -1.28 -16.85
C PRO A 28 -3.50 -1.44 -15.33
N GLN A 29 -3.38 -0.32 -14.63
CA GLN A 29 -3.38 -0.27 -13.17
C GLN A 29 -4.74 -0.79 -12.70
N SER A 30 -4.76 -2.06 -12.30
CA SER A 30 -5.98 -2.77 -11.92
C SER A 30 -6.69 -1.98 -10.81
N ALA A 31 -8.03 -1.92 -10.84
CA ALA A 31 -8.81 -1.07 -9.92
C ALA A 31 -8.41 -1.28 -8.44
N GLY A 32 -8.02 -2.51 -8.05
CA GLY A 32 -7.51 -2.82 -6.72
C GLY A 32 -6.17 -2.16 -6.35
N ALA A 33 -5.29 -1.89 -7.33
CA ALA A 33 -4.03 -1.16 -7.11
C ALA A 33 -4.28 0.31 -6.73
N ASN A 34 -5.31 0.93 -7.31
CA ASN A 34 -5.67 2.31 -6.99
C ASN A 34 -6.28 2.42 -5.58
N VAL A 35 -7.06 1.42 -5.16
CA VAL A 35 -7.66 1.37 -3.82
C VAL A 35 -6.60 1.18 -2.73
N ARG A 36 -5.61 0.29 -2.94
CA ARG A 36 -4.48 0.14 -2.00
C ARG A 36 -3.65 1.41 -1.87
N ASP A 37 -3.37 2.10 -2.97
CA ASP A 37 -2.62 3.35 -2.96
C ASP A 37 -3.38 4.46 -2.22
N ALA A 38 -4.69 4.57 -2.45
CA ALA A 38 -5.57 5.48 -1.72
C ALA A 38 -5.60 5.18 -0.21
N ALA A 39 -5.53 3.91 0.19
CA ALA A 39 -5.49 3.50 1.59
C ALA A 39 -4.19 3.97 2.30
N GLN A 40 -3.04 3.85 1.64
CA GLN A 40 -1.76 4.39 2.14
C GLN A 40 -1.75 5.93 2.18
N ARG A 41 -2.40 6.57 1.22
CA ARG A 41 -2.60 8.03 1.22
C ARG A 41 -3.46 8.49 2.40
N ILE A 42 -4.53 7.77 2.76
CA ILE A 42 -5.34 8.08 3.94
C ILE A 42 -4.47 8.09 5.20
N LEU A 43 -3.66 7.05 5.42
CA LEU A 43 -2.73 6.99 6.56
C LEU A 43 -1.80 8.20 6.60
N SER A 44 -1.17 8.53 5.46
CA SER A 44 -0.26 9.68 5.34
C SER A 44 -0.93 11.02 5.64
N LEU A 45 -2.22 11.17 5.31
CA LEU A 45 -2.99 12.38 5.60
C LEU A 45 -3.45 12.44 7.06
N CYS A 46 -3.81 11.30 7.65
CA CYS A 46 -4.09 11.20 9.09
C CYS A 46 -2.88 11.63 9.93
N GLN A 47 -1.66 11.25 9.52
CA GLN A 47 -0.42 11.68 10.18
C GLN A 47 -0.24 13.19 10.15
N LYS A 48 -0.67 13.84 9.07
CA LYS A 48 -0.58 15.29 8.87
C LYS A 48 -1.74 16.07 9.49
N GLY A 49 -2.80 15.38 9.94
CA GLY A 49 -4.03 16.03 10.41
C GLY A 49 -4.87 16.64 9.29
N GLU A 50 -4.66 16.24 8.03
CA GLU A 50 -5.36 16.76 6.85
C GLU A 50 -6.74 16.09 6.66
N TRP A 51 -7.60 16.22 7.67
CA TRP A 51 -8.86 15.49 7.77
C TRP A 51 -9.88 15.81 6.67
N GLY A 52 -9.82 17.01 6.07
CA GLY A 52 -10.63 17.36 4.91
C GLY A 52 -10.29 16.50 3.69
N SER A 53 -9.00 16.28 3.44
CA SER A 53 -8.54 15.41 2.35
C SER A 53 -8.80 13.94 2.66
N VAL A 54 -8.68 13.52 3.93
CA VAL A 54 -9.08 12.17 4.36
C VAL A 54 -10.55 11.90 4.01
N ASP A 55 -11.46 12.81 4.36
CA ASP A 55 -12.89 12.67 4.04
C ASP A 55 -13.14 12.59 2.52
N GLN A 56 -12.45 13.39 1.71
CA GLN A 56 -12.57 13.35 0.25
C GLN A 56 -12.14 11.99 -0.34
N ILE A 57 -11.03 11.43 0.15
CA ILE A 57 -10.53 10.13 -0.34
C ILE A 57 -11.45 9.00 0.13
N LEU A 58 -11.92 9.03 1.38
CA LEU A 58 -12.87 8.05 1.89
C LEU A 58 -14.13 8.02 1.02
N LYS A 59 -14.75 9.18 0.75
CA LYS A 59 -15.93 9.27 -0.11
C LYS A 59 -15.71 8.70 -1.51
N SER A 60 -14.55 8.98 -2.11
CA SER A 60 -14.18 8.46 -3.42
C SER A 60 -14.03 6.94 -3.39
N MET A 61 -13.38 6.41 -2.34
CA MET A 61 -13.15 4.98 -2.14
C MET A 61 -14.45 4.22 -1.90
N GLU A 62 -15.33 4.71 -1.03
CA GLU A 62 -16.66 4.17 -0.77
C GLU A 62 -17.46 4.05 -2.07
N LYS A 63 -17.44 5.12 -2.89
CA LYS A 63 -18.08 5.12 -4.20
C LYS A 63 -17.43 4.13 -5.17
N SER A 64 -16.10 4.02 -5.18
CA SER A 64 -15.41 3.04 -6.03
C SER A 64 -15.75 1.60 -5.65
N ILE A 65 -15.83 1.29 -4.36
CA ILE A 65 -16.20 -0.05 -3.86
C ILE A 65 -17.65 -0.36 -4.24
N ALA A 66 -18.57 0.58 -4.02
CA ALA A 66 -19.97 0.41 -4.38
C ALA A 66 -20.18 0.14 -5.89
N ASN A 67 -19.32 0.69 -6.75
CA ASN A 67 -19.37 0.48 -8.20
C ASN A 67 -18.63 -0.77 -8.68
N ALA A 68 -17.75 -1.36 -7.86
CA ALA A 68 -16.88 -2.45 -8.27
C ALA A 68 -17.53 -3.85 -8.19
N GLY A 69 -18.75 -3.96 -7.64
CA GLY A 69 -19.52 -5.21 -7.61
C GLY A 69 -19.02 -6.22 -6.58
N GLU A 70 -19.39 -7.50 -6.73
CA GLU A 70 -19.13 -8.57 -5.76
C GLU A 70 -17.63 -8.92 -5.58
N ASP A 71 -16.80 -8.61 -6.57
CA ASP A 71 -15.34 -8.86 -6.53
C ASP A 71 -14.53 -7.68 -5.92
N ALA A 72 -15.21 -6.64 -5.44
CA ALA A 72 -14.56 -5.47 -4.86
C ALA A 72 -13.87 -5.78 -3.52
N ASN A 73 -12.68 -5.20 -3.30
CA ASN A 73 -12.08 -5.21 -1.97
C ASN A 73 -12.90 -4.31 -1.03
N THR A 74 -13.74 -4.91 -0.18
CA THR A 74 -14.60 -4.22 0.78
C THR A 74 -13.87 -3.75 2.04
N SER A 75 -12.63 -4.21 2.26
CA SER A 75 -11.81 -3.84 3.42
C SER A 75 -10.45 -3.27 2.99
N PRO A 76 -10.43 -2.11 2.32
CA PRO A 76 -9.21 -1.51 1.79
C PRO A 76 -8.23 -1.02 2.86
N LEU A 77 -8.70 -0.73 4.08
CA LEU A 77 -7.86 -0.27 5.19
C LEU A 77 -7.29 -1.43 6.04
N ALA A 78 -7.64 -2.67 5.73
CA ALA A 78 -7.13 -3.83 6.45
C ALA A 78 -5.60 -3.91 6.34
N GLY A 79 -4.91 -4.00 7.48
CA GLY A 79 -3.45 -4.03 7.54
C GLY A 79 -2.76 -2.69 7.28
N VAL A 80 -3.51 -1.59 7.10
CA VAL A 80 -2.94 -0.25 6.97
C VAL A 80 -2.59 0.28 8.36
N LEU A 81 -1.30 0.43 8.60
CA LEU A 81 -0.74 0.96 9.84
C LEU A 81 0.56 1.71 9.55
N ASP A 82 0.87 2.67 10.40
CA ASP A 82 2.14 3.37 10.36
C ASP A 82 3.27 2.45 10.82
N SER A 83 4.26 2.21 9.97
CA SER A 83 5.37 1.29 10.26
C SER A 83 6.30 1.79 11.37
N THR A 84 6.26 3.09 11.68
CA THR A 84 7.13 3.69 12.70
C THR A 84 6.49 3.66 14.09
N THR A 85 5.21 4.04 14.17
CA THR A 85 4.46 4.21 15.42
C THR A 85 3.44 3.11 15.66
N GLY A 86 3.24 2.17 14.73
CA GLY A 86 2.21 1.14 14.83
C GLY A 86 0.77 1.67 14.76
N MET A 87 0.57 2.98 14.57
CA MET A 87 -0.76 3.58 14.62
C MET A 87 -1.56 3.30 13.34
N THR A 88 -2.81 2.87 13.50
CA THR A 88 -3.75 2.72 12.39
C THR A 88 -4.44 4.05 12.05
N PRO A 89 -5.02 4.21 10.85
CA PRO A 89 -5.84 5.37 10.51
C PRO A 89 -6.94 5.66 11.54
N LEU A 90 -7.54 4.60 12.11
CA LEU A 90 -8.52 4.67 13.17
C LEU A 90 -7.95 5.30 14.45
N MET A 91 -6.76 4.90 14.88
CA MET A 91 -6.11 5.47 16.08
C MET A 91 -5.82 6.96 15.91
N TYR A 92 -5.37 7.40 14.73
CA TYR A 92 -5.19 8.83 14.45
C TYR A 92 -6.52 9.58 14.52
N ALA A 93 -7.60 9.02 13.94
CA ALA A 93 -8.92 9.66 13.96
C ALA A 93 -9.45 9.79 15.39
N VAL A 94 -9.25 8.78 16.24
CA VAL A 94 -9.60 8.84 17.67
C VAL A 94 -8.77 9.89 18.39
N LYS A 95 -7.45 9.91 18.17
CA LYS A 95 -6.52 10.86 18.81
C LYS A 95 -6.87 12.32 18.51
N ASP A 96 -7.29 12.62 17.28
CA ASP A 96 -7.68 13.97 16.83
C ASP A 96 -9.20 14.25 17.00
N ASN A 97 -9.92 13.37 17.71
CA ASN A 97 -11.35 13.50 17.99
C ASN A 97 -12.23 13.63 16.73
N ARG A 98 -11.90 12.88 15.68
CA ARG A 98 -12.61 12.85 14.39
C ARG A 98 -13.70 11.79 14.36
N THR A 99 -14.63 11.90 15.29
CA THR A 99 -15.72 10.92 15.49
C THR A 99 -16.54 10.65 14.23
N SER A 100 -16.75 11.67 13.38
CA SER A 100 -17.50 11.55 12.12
C SER A 100 -16.83 10.69 11.03
N LEU A 101 -15.57 10.31 11.23
CA LEU A 101 -14.81 9.43 10.33
C LEU A 101 -14.64 8.02 10.91
N ILE A 102 -14.88 7.83 12.21
CA ILE A 102 -14.63 6.56 12.90
C ILE A 102 -15.44 5.42 12.28
N ASP A 103 -16.76 5.60 12.13
CA ASP A 103 -17.63 4.56 11.57
C ASP A 103 -17.18 4.16 10.16
N ARG A 104 -16.90 5.14 9.30
CA ARG A 104 -16.43 4.90 7.92
C ARG A 104 -15.08 4.19 7.86
N LEU A 105 -14.15 4.53 8.76
CA LEU A 105 -12.84 3.86 8.83
C LEU A 105 -13.00 2.38 9.25
N ILE A 106 -13.94 2.08 10.14
CA ILE A 106 -14.27 0.71 10.57
C ILE A 106 -14.94 -0.06 9.43
N GLU A 107 -15.92 0.54 8.75
CA GLU A 107 -16.61 -0.07 7.60
C GLU A 107 -15.65 -0.44 6.47
N LEU A 108 -14.62 0.38 6.25
CA LEU A 108 -13.55 0.13 5.28
C LEU A 108 -12.45 -0.83 5.79
N GLY A 109 -12.65 -1.45 6.95
CA GLY A 109 -11.80 -2.51 7.48
C GLY A 109 -10.57 -2.04 8.26
N SER A 110 -10.57 -0.81 8.82
CA SER A 110 -9.53 -0.44 9.79
C SER A 110 -9.61 -1.35 11.01
N ASP A 111 -8.44 -1.80 11.49
CA ASP A 111 -8.37 -2.69 12.64
C ASP A 111 -8.72 -1.96 13.94
N VAL A 112 -9.84 -2.35 14.54
CA VAL A 112 -10.34 -1.87 15.84
C VAL A 112 -9.60 -2.48 17.04
N GLY A 113 -8.98 -3.64 16.85
CA GLY A 113 -8.23 -4.36 17.86
C GLY A 113 -6.73 -4.06 17.83
N ALA A 114 -6.28 -3.21 16.89
CA ALA A 114 -4.88 -2.82 16.79
C ALA A 114 -4.40 -2.17 18.09
N ARG A 115 -3.13 -2.41 18.41
CA ARG A 115 -2.46 -1.90 19.62
C ARG A 115 -1.13 -1.28 19.20
N ASN A 116 -0.86 -0.10 19.74
CA ASN A 116 0.42 0.61 19.63
C ASN A 116 1.31 0.21 20.82
#